data_AF-A0A5C5Z6V4-F1
#
_entry.id   AF-A0A5C5Z6V4-F1
#
_cell.length_a   1.000
_cell.length_b   1.000
_cell.length_c   1.000
_cell.angle_alpha   90.00
_cell.angle_beta   90.00
_cell.angle_gamma   90.00
#
_symmetry.space_group_name_H-M   'P 1'
#
loop_
_entity.id
_entity.type
_entity.pdbx_description
1 polymer ?
#
loop_
_entity_poly.entity_id
_entity_poly.type
_entity_poly.pdbx_seq_one_letter_code
_entity_poly.pdbx_strand_id
1 'polypeptide(L)'
;MISSNIATLFAETRMAEISMQYRESTTSSGNSTLWIVVILVAVIAIVFFVYRFHIQGSMHQHCPNALLTELCGVHRLNRTGTKLVRTIATEAALAQPALMLLSEASFDAAVEKARKSSAIKPEQNAILTMVRRRFFEEG
;
A
#
# COMPACT_ATOMS: atom_id res chain seq x y z
N MET A 1 -38.52 -61.25 37.40
CA MET A 1 -38.29 -59.79 37.30
C MET A 1 -36.78 -59.51 37.17
N ILE A 2 -36.14 -59.89 36.05
CA ILE A 2 -34.69 -59.69 35.82
C ILE A 2 -34.42 -58.86 34.53
N SER A 3 -35.46 -58.58 33.74
CA SER A 3 -35.30 -57.96 32.41
C SER A 3 -35.08 -56.44 32.43
N SER A 4 -35.36 -55.74 33.54
CA SER A 4 -35.35 -54.27 33.60
C SER A 4 -33.96 -53.67 33.84
N ASN A 5 -33.08 -54.38 34.55
CA ASN A 5 -31.76 -53.86 34.97
C ASN A 5 -30.68 -54.01 33.89
N ILE A 6 -30.86 -54.91 32.91
CA ILE A 6 -29.89 -55.10 31.82
C ILE A 6 -30.05 -53.96 30.80
N ALA A 7 -31.27 -53.51 30.53
CA ALA A 7 -31.54 -52.41 29.61
C ALA A 7 -30.94 -51.08 30.11
N THR A 8 -30.97 -50.82 31.42
CA THR A 8 -30.37 -49.62 32.01
C THR A 8 -28.84 -49.65 31.94
N LEU A 9 -28.21 -50.79 32.20
CA LEU A 9 -26.75 -50.95 32.08
C LEU A 9 -26.25 -50.75 30.64
N PHE A 10 -26.98 -51.28 29.64
CA PHE A 10 -26.64 -51.06 28.24
C PHE A 10 -26.88 -49.60 27.79
N ALA A 11 -27.91 -48.94 28.31
CA ALA A 11 -28.20 -47.55 28.02
C ALA A 11 -27.14 -46.60 28.61
N GLU A 12 -26.72 -46.83 29.86
CA GLU A 12 -25.68 -46.04 30.52
C GLU A 12 -24.32 -46.21 29.82
N THR A 13 -23.96 -47.43 29.43
CA THR A 13 -22.70 -47.70 28.71
C THR A 13 -22.69 -47.02 27.33
N ARG A 14 -23.82 -47.05 26.60
CA ARG A 14 -23.96 -46.38 25.29
C ARG A 14 -23.83 -44.87 25.38
N MET A 15 -24.42 -44.25 26.41
CA MET A 15 -24.35 -42.80 26.60
C MET A 15 -22.94 -42.34 27.01
N ALA A 16 -22.25 -43.11 27.84
CA ALA A 16 -20.87 -42.83 28.23
C ALA A 16 -19.92 -42.88 27.02
N GLU A 17 -20.07 -43.88 26.14
CA GLU A 17 -19.24 -44.06 24.95
C GLU A 17 -19.45 -42.93 23.92
N ILE A 18 -20.69 -42.45 23.75
CA ILE A 18 -21.00 -41.29 22.90
C ILE A 18 -20.36 -40.01 23.45
N SER A 19 -20.38 -39.83 24.78
CA SER A 19 -19.76 -38.65 25.41
C SER A 19 -18.24 -38.63 25.27
N MET A 20 -17.60 -39.81 25.25
CA MET A 20 -16.15 -39.95 25.09
C MET A 20 -15.71 -39.65 23.66
N GLN A 21 -16.42 -40.17 22.65
CA GLN A 21 -16.15 -39.88 21.23
C GLN A 21 -16.35 -38.40 20.87
N TYR A 22 -17.32 -37.72 21.48
CA TYR A 22 -17.55 -36.29 21.25
C TYR A 22 -16.42 -35.42 21.85
N ARG A 23 -15.82 -35.87 22.95
CA ARG A 23 -14.71 -35.16 23.59
C ARG A 23 -13.38 -35.36 22.83
N GLU A 24 -13.14 -36.53 22.24
CA GLU A 24 -11.93 -36.76 21.43
C GLU A 24 -11.97 -36.05 20.08
N SER A 25 -13.14 -35.96 19.44
CA SER A 25 -13.31 -35.29 18.14
C SER A 25 -13.29 -33.75 18.20
N THR A 26 -13.42 -33.15 19.39
CA THR A 26 -13.32 -31.70 19.60
C THR A 26 -11.91 -31.22 19.96
N THR A 27 -10.97 -32.14 20.25
CA THR A 27 -9.54 -31.85 20.49
C THR A 27 -8.65 -31.90 19.25
N SER A 28 -9.20 -31.78 18.03
CA SER A 28 -8.37 -31.43 16.86
C SER A 28 -8.28 -29.89 16.74
N SER A 29 -7.68 -29.25 17.74
CA SER A 29 -7.42 -27.80 17.77
C SER A 29 -6.19 -27.43 16.93
N GLY A 30 -6.08 -27.97 15.71
CA GLY A 30 -4.94 -27.72 14.80
C GLY A 30 -5.12 -26.51 13.88
N ASN A 31 -6.37 -26.10 13.62
CA ASN A 31 -6.69 -25.09 12.59
C ASN A 31 -7.25 -23.77 13.14
N SER A 32 -7.86 -23.76 14.32
CA SER A 32 -8.55 -22.56 14.82
C SER A 32 -7.61 -21.42 15.16
N THR A 33 -6.40 -21.71 15.65
CA THR A 33 -5.36 -20.72 15.91
C THR A 33 -4.81 -20.09 14.62
N LEU A 34 -4.73 -20.86 13.52
CA LEU A 34 -4.28 -20.35 12.23
C LEU A 34 -5.26 -19.31 11.67
N TRP A 35 -6.57 -19.55 11.78
CA TRP A 35 -7.58 -18.59 11.33
C TRP A 35 -7.55 -17.28 12.11
N ILE A 36 -7.28 -17.33 13.43
CA ILE A 36 -7.15 -16.13 14.26
C ILE A 36 -5.96 -15.28 13.80
N VAL A 37 -4.81 -15.91 13.51
CA VAL A 37 -3.63 -15.21 13.00
C VAL A 37 -3.89 -14.60 11.64
N VAL A 38 -4.57 -15.32 10.73
CA VAL A 38 -4.92 -14.81 9.40
C VAL A 38 -5.84 -13.58 9.50
N ILE A 39 -6.85 -13.63 10.37
CA ILE A 39 -7.75 -12.50 10.60
C ILE A 39 -6.99 -11.29 11.15
N LEU A 40 -6.10 -11.51 12.13
CA LEU A 40 -5.30 -10.42 12.71
C LEU A 40 -4.42 -9.75 11.65
N VAL A 41 -3.74 -10.55 10.82
CA VAL A 41 -2.90 -10.05 9.72
C VAL A 41 -3.75 -9.31 8.68
N ALA A 42 -4.93 -9.82 8.34
CA ALA A 42 -5.85 -9.17 7.42
C ALA A 42 -6.30 -7.80 7.94
N VAL A 43 -6.63 -7.68 9.23
CA VAL A 43 -7.03 -6.41 9.85
C VAL A 43 -5.88 -5.39 9.80
N ILE A 44 -4.66 -5.80 10.17
CA ILE A 44 -3.48 -4.93 10.11
C ILE A 44 -3.22 -4.48 8.66
N ALA A 45 -3.31 -5.41 7.70
CA ALA A 45 -3.14 -5.11 6.30
C ALA A 45 -4.21 -4.13 5.78
N ILE A 46 -5.48 -4.29 6.18
CA ILE A 46 -6.57 -3.38 5.81
C ILE A 46 -6.33 -1.99 6.40
N VAL A 47 -6.00 -1.89 7.70
CA VAL A 47 -5.72 -0.60 8.35
C VAL A 47 -4.52 0.09 7.69
N PHE A 48 -3.46 -0.66 7.42
CA PHE A 48 -2.29 -0.14 6.71
C PHE A 48 -2.64 0.30 5.29
N PHE A 49 -3.46 -0.48 4.59
CA PHE A 49 -3.90 -0.16 3.23
C PHE A 49 -4.78 1.08 3.23
N VAL A 50 -5.76 1.20 4.12
CA VAL A 50 -6.61 2.39 4.27
C VAL A 50 -5.77 3.60 4.67
N TYR A 51 -4.82 3.46 5.59
CA TYR A 51 -3.90 4.54 5.97
C TYR A 51 -3.06 5.02 4.78
N ARG A 52 -2.48 4.08 4.01
CA ARG A 52 -1.76 4.38 2.76
C ARG A 52 -2.68 5.04 1.73
N PHE A 53 -3.90 4.53 1.58
CA PHE A 53 -4.87 5.02 0.59
C PHE A 53 -5.47 6.36 1.00
N HIS A 54 -5.56 6.69 2.29
CA HIS A 54 -6.06 7.97 2.77
C HIS A 54 -4.96 9.05 2.70
N ILE A 55 -3.71 8.69 2.99
CA ILE A 55 -2.54 9.55 2.72
C ILE A 55 -2.39 9.82 1.22
N GLN A 56 -2.58 8.80 0.37
CA GLN A 56 -2.54 8.99 -1.07
C GLN A 56 -3.81 9.68 -1.60
N GLY A 57 -4.98 9.33 -1.09
CA GLY A 57 -6.31 9.73 -1.57
C GLY A 57 -6.72 11.15 -1.20
N SER A 58 -6.24 11.67 -0.06
CA SER A 58 -6.38 13.09 0.27
C SER A 58 -5.63 14.02 -0.71
N MET A 59 -4.75 13.48 -1.56
CA MET A 59 -4.04 14.24 -2.61
C MET A 59 -4.68 14.12 -4.00
N HIS A 60 -5.76 13.33 -4.15
CA HIS A 60 -6.42 13.08 -5.43
C HIS A 60 -7.53 14.08 -5.77
N GLN A 61 -7.88 15.01 -4.88
CA GLN A 61 -9.10 15.80 -5.04
C GLN A 61 -8.98 16.98 -6.02
N HIS A 62 -7.80 17.41 -6.46
CA HIS A 62 -7.63 18.40 -7.53
C HIS A 62 -6.49 17.99 -8.46
N CYS A 63 -6.81 17.48 -9.66
CA CYS A 63 -5.92 17.07 -10.75
C CYS A 63 -4.45 17.54 -10.63
N PRO A 64 -3.57 16.79 -9.94
CA PRO A 64 -2.18 17.20 -9.68
C PRO A 64 -1.35 17.34 -10.96
N ASN A 65 -1.78 16.66 -12.03
CA ASN A 65 -1.18 16.72 -13.36
C ASN A 65 -1.54 17.99 -14.15
N ALA A 66 -2.70 18.60 -13.88
CA ALA A 66 -3.13 19.81 -14.58
C ALA A 66 -2.25 21.00 -14.17
N LEU A 67 -2.07 21.18 -12.86
CA LEU A 67 -1.25 22.27 -12.31
C LEU A 67 0.22 22.17 -12.75
N LEU A 68 0.80 20.96 -12.79
CA LEU A 68 2.15 20.77 -13.33
C LEU A 68 2.22 21.10 -14.82
N THR A 69 1.19 20.76 -15.60
CA THR A 69 1.17 21.06 -17.04
C THR A 69 1.07 22.56 -17.29
N GLU A 70 0.28 23.28 -16.49
CA GLU A 70 0.20 24.74 -16.55
C GLU A 70 1.53 25.40 -16.13
N LEU A 71 2.16 24.95 -15.04
CA LEU A 71 3.48 25.45 -14.62
C LEU A 71 4.53 25.24 -15.72
N CYS A 72 4.58 24.04 -16.31
CA CYS A 72 5.48 23.77 -17.43
C CYS A 72 5.17 24.64 -18.66
N GLY A 73 3.89 24.97 -18.89
CA GLY A 73 3.47 25.89 -19.94
C GLY A 73 3.95 27.32 -19.71
N VAL A 74 3.81 27.84 -18.49
CA VAL A 74 4.24 29.19 -18.09
C VAL A 74 5.75 29.36 -18.29
N HIS A 75 6.56 28.37 -17.89
CA HIS A 75 8.02 28.37 -18.08
C HIS A 75 8.48 27.90 -19.48
N ARG A 76 7.54 27.84 -20.45
CA ARG A 76 7.76 27.48 -21.87
C ARG A 76 8.58 26.20 -22.05
N LEU A 77 8.39 25.23 -21.17
CA LEU A 77 9.19 24.01 -21.14
C LEU A 77 8.87 23.14 -22.37
N ASN A 78 9.91 22.56 -22.99
CA ASN A 78 9.69 21.67 -24.13
C ASN A 78 8.94 20.40 -23.69
N ARG A 79 8.23 19.74 -24.62
CA ARG A 79 7.44 18.52 -24.36
C ARG A 79 8.28 17.41 -23.71
N THR A 80 9.55 17.29 -24.12
CA THR A 80 10.52 16.35 -23.54
C THR A 80 10.85 16.67 -22.09
N GLY A 81 11.05 17.96 -21.76
CA GLY A 81 11.28 18.41 -20.39
C GLY A 81 10.06 18.15 -19.51
N THR A 82 8.86 18.45 -20.01
CA THR A 82 7.60 18.22 -19.27
C THR A 82 7.40 16.73 -18.97
N LYS A 83 7.70 15.87 -19.95
CA LYS A 83 7.64 14.41 -19.76
C LYS A 83 8.65 13.95 -18.71
N LEU A 84 9.88 14.45 -18.76
CA LEU A 84 10.94 14.10 -17.81
C LEU A 84 10.58 14.50 -16.38
N VAL A 85 10.08 15.72 -16.20
CA VAL A 85 9.64 16.27 -14.92
C VAL A 85 8.46 15.46 -14.35
N ARG A 86 7.51 15.06 -15.20
CA ARG A 86 6.43 14.15 -14.80
C ARG A 86 6.97 12.78 -14.37
N THR A 87 7.92 12.21 -15.11
CA THR A 87 8.54 10.93 -14.77
C THR A 87 9.26 11.00 -13.42
N ILE A 88 10.00 12.07 -13.14
CA ILE A 88 10.67 12.28 -11.86
C ILE A 88 9.66 12.42 -10.72
N ALA A 89 8.58 13.16 -10.92
CA ALA A 89 7.53 13.28 -9.92
C ALA A 89 6.87 11.93 -9.60
N THR A 90 6.63 11.09 -10.63
CA THR A 90 6.09 9.74 -10.45
C THR A 90 7.08 8.81 -9.73
N GLU A 91 8.37 8.91 -10.08
CA GLU A 91 9.45 8.08 -9.53
C GLU A 91 9.76 8.43 -8.07
N ALA A 92 9.77 9.71 -7.74
CA ALA A 92 9.95 10.17 -6.37
C ALA A 92 8.65 10.10 -5.53
N ALA A 93 7.60 9.47 -6.08
CA ALA A 93 6.31 9.23 -5.46
C ALA A 93 5.70 10.50 -4.82
N LEU A 94 5.83 11.65 -5.51
CA LEU A 94 5.25 12.90 -5.02
C LEU A 94 3.74 12.93 -5.22
N ALA A 95 3.03 12.64 -4.14
CA ALA A 95 1.98 13.50 -3.58
C ALA A 95 1.38 14.57 -4.53
N GLN A 96 2.08 15.69 -4.68
CA GLN A 96 1.72 16.76 -5.61
C GLN A 96 2.97 17.14 -6.43
N PRO A 97 3.01 16.81 -7.72
CA PRO A 97 4.18 17.02 -8.57
C PRO A 97 4.65 18.47 -8.64
N ALA A 98 3.74 19.43 -8.54
CA ALA A 98 4.09 20.85 -8.58
C ALA A 98 4.86 21.33 -7.35
N LEU A 99 4.77 20.64 -6.21
CA LEU A 99 5.49 21.03 -5.00
C LEU A 99 7.01 20.92 -5.15
N MET A 100 7.52 20.05 -6.04
CA MET A 100 8.96 19.98 -6.27
C MET A 100 9.50 21.24 -6.96
N LEU A 101 8.65 21.99 -7.68
CA LEU A 101 9.02 23.19 -8.42
C LEU A 101 8.93 24.47 -7.55
N LEU A 102 8.58 24.33 -6.26
CA LEU A 102 8.40 25.44 -5.34
C LEU A 102 9.73 25.95 -4.76
N SER A 103 10.74 25.08 -4.69
CA SER A 103 12.10 25.44 -4.28
C SER A 103 13.15 24.59 -5.00
N GLU A 104 14.33 25.15 -5.17
CA GLU A 104 15.46 24.44 -5.79
C GLU A 104 15.86 23.20 -4.95
N ALA A 105 15.83 23.33 -3.62
CA ALA A 105 16.11 22.23 -2.70
C ALA A 105 15.08 21.08 -2.81
N SER A 106 13.79 21.40 -2.98
CA SER A 106 12.75 20.39 -3.19
C SER A 106 12.88 19.69 -4.54
N PHE A 107 13.34 20.42 -5.56
CA PHE A 107 13.60 19.86 -6.89
C PHE A 107 14.77 18.89 -6.84
N ASP A 108 15.89 19.29 -6.24
CA ASP A 108 17.07 18.45 -6.11
C ASP A 108 16.79 17.18 -5.28
N ALA A 109 16.01 17.31 -4.20
CA ALA A 109 15.59 16.15 -3.40
C ALA A 109 14.69 15.18 -4.18
N ALA A 110 13.81 15.69 -5.06
CA ALA A 110 12.97 14.85 -5.92
C ALA A 110 13.82 14.14 -6.99
N VAL A 111 14.79 14.83 -7.59
CA VAL A 111 15.73 14.23 -8.56
C VAL A 111 16.60 13.16 -7.89
N GLU A 112 17.10 13.41 -6.68
CA GLU A 112 17.92 12.43 -5.94
C GLU A 112 17.10 11.17 -5.57
N LYS A 113 15.84 11.35 -5.16
CA LYS A 113 14.91 10.23 -4.93
C LYS A 113 14.64 9.45 -6.21
N ALA A 114 14.41 10.15 -7.33
CA ALA A 114 14.21 9.51 -8.62
C ALA A 114 15.46 8.74 -9.07
N ARG A 115 16.68 9.26 -8.84
CA ARG A 115 17.94 8.54 -9.12
C ARG A 115 18.09 7.24 -8.32
N LYS A 116 17.56 7.18 -7.10
CA LYS A 116 17.56 5.97 -6.27
C LYS A 116 16.52 4.95 -6.73
N SER A 117 15.45 5.40 -7.39
CA SER A 117 14.35 4.57 -7.91
C SER A 117 14.59 4.09 -9.35
N SER A 118 15.17 4.94 -10.20
CA SER A 118 15.50 4.64 -11.61
C SER A 118 16.85 5.22 -12.03
N ALA A 119 17.45 4.53 -13.01
CA ALA A 119 18.63 5.02 -13.69
C ALA A 119 18.28 6.21 -14.61
N ILE A 120 18.34 7.43 -14.06
CA ILE A 120 18.32 8.66 -14.87
C ILE A 120 19.52 8.62 -15.81
N LYS A 121 19.27 8.66 -17.12
CA LYS A 121 20.32 8.61 -18.13
C LYS A 121 21.15 9.91 -18.10
N PRO A 122 22.46 9.86 -18.41
CA PRO A 122 23.29 11.06 -18.44
C PRO A 122 22.78 12.12 -19.43
N GLU A 123 22.14 11.70 -20.53
CA GLU A 123 21.49 12.58 -21.51
C GLU A 123 20.32 13.39 -20.91
N GLN A 124 19.66 12.85 -19.88
CA GLN A 124 18.54 13.51 -19.20
C GLN A 124 19.03 14.56 -18.19
N ASN A 125 20.30 14.52 -17.76
CA ASN A 125 20.86 15.53 -16.86
C ASN A 125 20.93 16.91 -17.52
N ALA A 126 21.25 16.99 -18.81
CA ALA A 126 21.27 18.26 -19.54
C ALA A 126 19.87 18.89 -19.66
N ILE A 127 18.83 18.06 -19.75
CA ILE A 127 17.44 18.50 -19.75
C ILE A 127 17.04 18.96 -18.33
N LEU A 128 17.50 18.27 -17.30
CA LEU A 128 17.23 18.65 -15.90
C LEU A 128 17.87 19.97 -15.51
N THR A 129 19.11 20.22 -15.93
CA THR A 129 19.76 21.51 -15.68
C THR A 129 19.04 22.64 -16.40
N MET A 130 18.57 22.43 -17.63
CA MET A 130 17.75 23.40 -18.35
C MET A 130 16.40 23.68 -17.64
N VAL A 131 15.74 22.63 -17.13
CA VAL A 131 14.49 22.77 -16.36
C VAL A 131 14.75 23.58 -15.09
N ARG A 132 15.76 23.22 -14.30
CA ARG A 132 16.15 23.92 -13.07
C ARG A 132 16.37 25.41 -13.35
N ARG A 133 17.14 25.71 -14.39
CA ARG A 133 17.43 27.09 -14.81
C ARG A 133 16.16 27.90 -15.09
N ARG A 134 15.24 27.35 -15.87
CA ARG A 134 14.02 28.05 -16.27
C ARG A 134 13.01 28.26 -15.15
N PHE A 135 13.00 27.37 -14.16
CA PHE A 135 12.08 27.48 -13.02
C PHE A 135 12.61 28.37 -11.90
N PHE A 136 13.94 28.46 -11.72
CA PHE A 136 14.54 29.12 -10.54
C PHE A 136 15.46 30.31 -10.86
N GLU A 137 15.93 30.50 -12.10
CA GLU A 137 16.75 31.67 -12.47
C GLU A 137 16.00 32.72 -13.31
N GLU A 138 14.88 32.36 -13.95
CA GLU A 138 14.11 33.25 -14.85
C GLU A 138 12.83 33.82 -14.20
N GLY A 139 12.57 33.56 -12.91
CA GLY A 139 11.42 34.07 -12.14
C GLY A 139 11.85 34.94 -10.98
#